data_AF-A0A3E2VXP3-F1
#
_entry.id   AF-A0A3E2VXP3-F1
#
_cell.length_a   1.000
_cell.length_b   1.000
_cell.length_c   1.000
_cell.angle_alpha   90.00
_cell.angle_beta   90.00
_cell.angle_gamma   90.00
#
_symmetry.space_group_name_H-M   'P 1'
#
loop_
_entity.id
_entity.type
_entity.pdbx_description
1 polymer ?
#
loop_
_entity_poly.entity_id
_entity_poly.type
_entity_poly.pdbx_seq_one_letter_code
_entity_poly.pdbx_strand_id
1 'polypeptide(L)'
;MSRVKHLFAVALAALMLCLLMPITAFAEEASDGKMLIYAKLPSDWSAPHLWAWADDGTNAFDAWPGGEMEADSNNDGWYYCWIPENTNNIIINANEAAVQTGDYKLENKNAWVTVTDAENVEISYDAQTTGDLPEYVEKFKIHAQVPDDWQDVCLWAWSAPDGKNAFDAWPGKAMTKGEDGWYTASAPVWVNSIIVNGNSGDVKTEDISIDAAEVWVTVSEDGTSDFTYNDPNAPVAEDITVHVKAPADWSEPHLWAWSAPDGTNAFSSWPGEALQEGEDGWLTLSVPGWVNSIIVNANEGGIQTSDLSVDTGKDLWIVVTDAENAEVTYEAPAAESEPTVAAEPAETKSNTMPIAIVVVVVIAAVAGGVVVSKKKK
;
A
#
# COMPACT_ATOMS: atom_id res chain seq x y z
N MET A 1 29.38 -70.95 4.41
CA MET A 1 27.95 -70.62 4.16
C MET A 1 27.31 -69.67 5.18
N SER A 2 27.79 -69.57 6.43
CA SER A 2 27.15 -68.74 7.49
C SER A 2 27.42 -67.22 7.33
N ARG A 3 28.67 -66.80 7.08
CA ARG A 3 29.01 -65.36 6.98
C ARG A 3 28.38 -64.64 5.78
N VAL A 4 28.30 -65.29 4.61
CA VAL A 4 27.69 -64.72 3.40
C VAL A 4 26.18 -64.51 3.59
N LYS A 5 25.50 -65.43 4.29
CA LYS A 5 24.07 -65.31 4.62
C LYS A 5 23.78 -64.20 5.62
N HIS A 6 24.69 -63.95 6.58
CA HIS A 6 24.59 -62.80 7.48
C HIS A 6 24.85 -61.46 6.77
N LEU A 7 25.84 -61.40 5.89
CA LEU A 7 26.08 -60.18 5.09
C LEU A 7 24.91 -59.86 4.16
N PHE A 8 24.30 -60.88 3.53
CA PHE A 8 23.09 -60.69 2.72
C PHE A 8 21.88 -60.26 3.54
N ALA A 9 21.67 -60.84 4.73
CA ALA A 9 20.56 -60.47 5.60
C ALA A 9 20.70 -59.04 6.15
N VAL A 10 21.92 -58.61 6.47
CA VAL A 10 22.18 -57.22 6.91
C VAL A 10 22.01 -56.24 5.76
N ALA A 11 22.45 -56.57 4.55
CA ALA A 11 22.24 -55.72 3.38
C ALA A 11 20.75 -55.58 3.00
N LEU A 12 19.98 -56.68 3.11
CA LEU A 12 18.53 -56.66 2.83
C LEU A 12 17.75 -55.90 3.91
N ALA A 13 18.16 -56.01 5.18
CA ALA A 13 17.59 -55.25 6.29
C ALA A 13 17.91 -53.75 6.18
N ALA A 14 19.12 -53.39 5.74
CA ALA A 14 19.48 -52.00 5.45
C ALA A 14 18.68 -51.43 4.27
N LEU A 15 18.47 -52.21 3.21
CA LEU A 15 17.67 -51.80 2.06
C LEU A 15 16.17 -51.62 2.43
N MET A 16 15.63 -52.49 3.27
CA MET A 16 14.26 -52.33 3.81
C MET A 16 14.14 -51.15 4.79
N LEU A 17 15.19 -50.83 5.57
CA LEU A 17 15.21 -49.63 6.41
C LEU A 17 15.24 -48.35 5.57
N CYS A 18 15.94 -48.36 4.42
CA CYS A 18 15.92 -47.24 3.48
C CYS A 18 14.56 -47.04 2.79
N LEU A 19 13.78 -48.12 2.60
CA LEU A 19 12.41 -48.08 2.05
C LEU A 19 11.34 -47.71 3.09
N LEU A 20 11.70 -47.69 4.38
CA LEU A 20 10.85 -47.31 5.51
C LEU A 20 11.16 -45.91 6.04
N MET A 21 12.05 -45.16 5.38
CA MET A 21 12.12 -43.73 5.60
C MET A 21 10.73 -43.18 5.22
N PRO A 22 10.05 -42.45 6.12
CA PRO A 22 8.84 -41.76 5.71
C PRO A 22 9.24 -40.93 4.49
N ILE A 23 8.51 -41.10 3.38
CA ILE A 23 8.41 -40.03 2.40
C ILE A 23 7.88 -38.89 3.26
N THR A 24 8.79 -38.02 3.71
CA THR A 24 8.42 -36.70 4.15
C THR A 24 7.77 -36.12 2.92
N ALA A 25 6.45 -36.29 2.82
CA ALA A 25 5.62 -35.31 2.17
C ALA A 25 6.16 -34.01 2.75
N PHE A 26 6.86 -33.25 1.90
CA PHE A 26 7.19 -31.88 2.21
C PHE A 26 5.83 -31.28 2.54
N ALA A 27 5.55 -31.14 3.84
CA ALA A 27 4.64 -30.13 4.29
C ALA A 27 5.33 -28.88 3.75
N GLU A 28 4.79 -28.39 2.63
CA GLU A 28 4.91 -27.04 2.13
C GLU A 28 5.22 -26.15 3.33
N GLU A 29 6.50 -25.81 3.50
CA GLU A 29 6.88 -24.89 4.57
C GLU A 29 6.12 -23.63 4.22
N ALA A 30 5.07 -23.35 5.00
CA ALA A 30 4.21 -22.21 4.83
C ALA A 30 5.12 -20.99 4.65
N SER A 31 5.13 -20.46 3.43
CA SER A 31 5.97 -19.34 3.06
C SER A 31 5.38 -18.10 3.69
N ASP A 32 5.62 -17.89 4.99
CA ASP A 32 5.29 -16.66 5.71
C ASP A 32 3.89 -16.08 5.39
N GLY A 33 2.85 -16.92 5.43
CA GLY A 33 1.47 -16.51 5.14
C GLY A 33 1.19 -16.15 3.67
N LYS A 34 1.98 -16.69 2.74
CA LYS A 34 1.80 -16.62 1.28
C LYS A 34 1.44 -17.98 0.71
N MET A 35 0.74 -17.97 -0.41
CA MET A 35 0.52 -19.15 -1.26
C MET A 35 0.95 -18.86 -2.70
N LEU A 36 1.43 -19.91 -3.36
CA LEU A 36 1.92 -19.90 -4.73
C LEU A 36 0.81 -20.32 -5.68
N ILE A 37 0.51 -19.44 -6.63
CA ILE A 37 -0.43 -19.73 -7.69
C ILE A 37 0.33 -19.94 -8.99
N TYR A 38 0.28 -21.16 -9.49
CA TYR A 38 0.72 -21.50 -10.82
C TYR A 38 -0.43 -21.33 -11.82
N ALA A 39 -0.13 -20.81 -13.01
CA ALA A 39 -1.05 -20.72 -14.13
C ALA A 39 -0.41 -21.28 -15.40
N LYS A 40 -1.04 -22.28 -16.01
CA LYS A 40 -0.73 -22.73 -17.37
C LYS A 40 -1.62 -21.99 -18.34
N LEU A 41 -1.02 -21.29 -19.29
CA LEU A 41 -1.75 -20.36 -20.14
C LEU A 41 -1.74 -20.77 -21.61
N PRO A 42 -2.75 -20.32 -22.39
CA PRO A 42 -2.74 -20.44 -23.84
C PRO A 42 -1.53 -19.71 -24.44
N SER A 43 -1.00 -20.20 -25.57
CA SER A 43 0.21 -19.64 -26.19
C SER A 43 0.05 -18.21 -26.71
N ASP A 44 -1.19 -17.76 -26.91
CA ASP A 44 -1.54 -16.40 -27.32
C ASP A 44 -1.74 -15.44 -26.14
N TRP A 45 -1.60 -15.92 -24.90
CA TRP A 45 -1.57 -15.08 -23.70
C TRP A 45 -0.12 -14.75 -23.35
N SER A 46 0.21 -13.46 -23.35
CA SER A 46 1.55 -12.93 -23.09
C SER A 46 1.53 -11.93 -21.94
N ALA A 47 2.66 -11.81 -21.23
CA ALA A 47 2.80 -10.96 -20.04
C ALA A 47 1.63 -11.12 -19.03
N PRO A 48 1.39 -12.34 -18.53
CA PRO A 48 0.27 -12.59 -17.63
C PRO A 48 0.44 -11.93 -16.27
N HIS A 49 -0.69 -11.52 -15.69
CA HIS A 49 -0.81 -10.95 -14.35
C HIS A 49 -1.90 -11.69 -13.58
N LEU A 50 -1.78 -11.65 -12.26
CA LEU A 50 -2.75 -12.21 -11.33
C LEU A 50 -3.29 -11.09 -10.44
N TRP A 51 -4.60 -10.90 -10.48
CA TRP A 51 -5.33 -10.08 -9.52
C TRP A 51 -5.86 -10.98 -8.41
N ALA A 52 -5.75 -10.56 -7.15
CA ALA A 52 -6.23 -11.34 -6.02
C ALA A 52 -6.84 -10.46 -4.91
N TRP A 53 -7.86 -10.98 -4.23
CA TRP A 53 -8.53 -10.31 -3.12
C TRP A 53 -9.12 -11.29 -2.09
N ALA A 54 -9.32 -10.80 -0.88
CA ALA A 54 -9.92 -11.52 0.23
C ALA A 54 -11.46 -11.40 0.22
N ASP A 55 -12.14 -12.25 0.98
CA ASP A 55 -13.61 -12.25 1.08
C ASP A 55 -14.21 -10.94 1.63
N ASP A 56 -13.42 -10.14 2.34
CA ASP A 56 -13.80 -8.82 2.84
C ASP A 56 -13.54 -7.68 1.83
N GLY A 57 -13.01 -8.01 0.65
CA GLY A 57 -12.68 -7.05 -0.41
C GLY A 57 -11.26 -6.48 -0.32
N THR A 58 -10.43 -6.91 0.64
CA THR A 58 -9.03 -6.49 0.71
C THR A 58 -8.24 -7.04 -0.48
N ASN A 59 -7.60 -6.17 -1.26
CA ASN A 59 -6.81 -6.58 -2.43
C ASN A 59 -5.39 -6.99 -2.03
N ALA A 60 -4.81 -7.92 -2.78
CA ALA A 60 -3.40 -8.31 -2.65
C ALA A 60 -2.43 -7.32 -3.30
N PHE A 61 -2.94 -6.48 -4.21
CA PHE A 61 -2.17 -5.54 -5.02
C PHE A 61 -2.88 -4.19 -5.07
N ASP A 62 -2.12 -3.11 -5.24
CA ASP A 62 -2.64 -1.74 -5.20
C ASP A 62 -3.55 -1.41 -6.38
N ALA A 63 -3.25 -1.98 -7.56
CA ALA A 63 -3.96 -1.66 -8.80
C ALA A 63 -3.99 -2.84 -9.79
N TRP A 64 -5.06 -2.86 -10.59
CA TRP A 64 -5.16 -3.72 -11.77
C TRP A 64 -4.02 -3.39 -12.75
N PRO A 65 -3.37 -4.37 -13.41
CA PRO A 65 -3.75 -5.78 -13.58
C PRO A 65 -3.34 -6.76 -12.47
N GLY A 66 -2.77 -6.27 -11.36
CA GLY A 66 -2.27 -7.11 -10.27
C GLY A 66 -0.79 -7.46 -10.41
N GLY A 67 -0.38 -8.54 -9.76
CA GLY A 67 1.03 -8.98 -9.75
C GLY A 67 1.42 -9.64 -11.08
N GLU A 68 2.56 -9.25 -11.64
CA GLU A 68 3.16 -9.95 -12.79
C GLU A 68 3.40 -11.42 -12.43
N MET A 69 3.05 -12.34 -13.33
CA MET A 69 3.36 -13.76 -13.16
C MET A 69 4.69 -14.10 -13.86
N GLU A 70 5.58 -14.77 -13.14
CA GLU A 70 6.91 -15.14 -13.62
C GLU A 70 6.87 -16.46 -14.39
N ALA A 71 7.51 -16.52 -15.55
CA ALA A 71 7.62 -17.76 -16.31
C ALA A 71 8.50 -18.78 -15.58
N ASP A 72 8.03 -20.01 -15.46
CA ASP A 72 8.82 -21.12 -14.94
C ASP A 72 9.60 -21.76 -16.09
N SER A 73 10.90 -21.48 -16.14
CA SER A 73 11.79 -21.96 -17.20
C SER A 73 11.93 -23.48 -17.27
N ASN A 74 11.59 -24.20 -16.19
CA ASN A 74 11.60 -25.67 -16.17
C ASN A 74 10.26 -26.28 -16.63
N ASN A 75 9.20 -25.47 -16.67
CA ASN A 75 7.83 -25.92 -16.93
C ASN A 75 7.19 -25.05 -18.01
N ASP A 76 7.44 -25.39 -19.28
CA ASP A 76 6.98 -24.59 -20.44
C ASP A 76 5.47 -24.29 -20.40
N GLY A 77 5.13 -23.01 -20.63
CA GLY A 77 3.78 -22.46 -20.56
C GLY A 77 3.23 -22.26 -19.14
N TRP A 78 3.97 -22.60 -18.09
CA TRP A 78 3.60 -22.29 -16.71
C TRP A 78 4.20 -20.97 -16.24
N TYR A 79 3.38 -20.22 -15.54
CA TYR A 79 3.74 -18.98 -14.87
C TYR A 79 3.37 -19.09 -13.40
N TYR A 80 3.97 -18.29 -12.53
CA TYR A 80 3.65 -18.31 -11.11
C TYR A 80 3.62 -16.91 -10.49
N CYS A 81 2.83 -16.77 -9.43
CA CYS A 81 2.76 -15.57 -8.61
C CYS A 81 2.50 -15.94 -7.15
N TRP A 82 3.17 -15.26 -6.23
CA TRP A 82 2.96 -15.41 -4.79
C TRP A 82 1.96 -14.37 -4.31
N ILE A 83 0.93 -14.81 -3.57
CA ILE A 83 -0.08 -13.94 -2.98
C ILE A 83 -0.28 -14.24 -1.50
N PRO A 84 -0.78 -13.29 -0.68
CA PRO A 84 -1.20 -13.57 0.68
C PRO A 84 -2.22 -14.72 0.76
N GLU A 85 -2.09 -15.60 1.75
CA GLU A 85 -3.00 -16.76 1.93
C GLU A 85 -4.47 -16.34 2.17
N ASN A 86 -4.70 -15.12 2.65
CA ASN A 86 -6.05 -14.57 2.87
C ASN A 86 -6.70 -13.99 1.61
N THR A 87 -5.94 -13.78 0.51
CA THR A 87 -6.46 -13.24 -0.75
C THR A 87 -6.69 -14.38 -1.75
N ASN A 88 -7.69 -15.20 -1.50
CA ASN A 88 -7.93 -16.45 -2.23
C ASN A 88 -8.94 -16.35 -3.38
N ASN A 89 -9.50 -15.18 -3.64
CA ASN A 89 -10.25 -14.94 -4.87
C ASN A 89 -9.29 -14.38 -5.92
N ILE A 90 -9.29 -14.93 -7.13
CA ILE A 90 -8.31 -14.61 -8.17
C ILE A 90 -8.96 -14.33 -9.54
N ILE A 91 -8.26 -13.54 -10.34
CA ILE A 91 -8.43 -13.42 -11.79
C ILE A 91 -7.05 -13.49 -12.43
N ILE A 92 -6.88 -14.30 -13.48
CA ILE A 92 -5.66 -14.29 -14.30
C ILE A 92 -5.96 -13.53 -15.58
N ASN A 93 -5.13 -12.55 -15.91
CA ASN A 93 -5.25 -11.74 -17.12
C ASN A 93 -3.93 -11.69 -17.88
N ALA A 94 -3.99 -11.31 -19.16
CA ALA A 94 -2.82 -11.23 -20.03
C ALA A 94 -3.04 -10.23 -21.17
N ASN A 95 -2.00 -10.01 -21.98
CA ASN A 95 -2.03 -9.12 -23.15
C ASN A 95 -2.46 -7.70 -22.77
N GLU A 96 -1.77 -7.09 -21.81
CA GLU A 96 -2.11 -5.76 -21.28
C GLU A 96 -3.56 -5.72 -20.74
N ALA A 97 -3.95 -6.79 -20.04
CA ALA A 97 -5.30 -7.01 -19.52
C ALA A 97 -6.43 -7.07 -20.56
N ALA A 98 -6.11 -7.23 -21.86
CA ALA A 98 -7.13 -7.36 -22.91
C ALA A 98 -7.90 -8.70 -22.84
N VAL A 99 -7.32 -9.72 -22.21
CA VAL A 99 -7.95 -11.02 -21.96
C VAL A 99 -7.83 -11.39 -20.48
N GLN A 100 -8.85 -12.07 -19.94
CA GLN A 100 -8.87 -12.50 -18.55
C GLN A 100 -9.79 -13.70 -18.34
N THR A 101 -9.55 -14.44 -17.27
CA THR A 101 -10.47 -15.45 -16.76
C THR A 101 -11.67 -14.80 -16.07
N GLY A 102 -12.70 -15.59 -15.74
CA GLY A 102 -13.65 -15.19 -14.70
C GLY A 102 -13.03 -15.18 -13.29
N ASP A 103 -13.86 -14.89 -12.29
CA ASP A 103 -13.49 -14.92 -10.88
C ASP A 103 -13.46 -16.35 -10.36
N TYR A 104 -12.36 -16.76 -9.74
CA TYR A 104 -12.22 -18.07 -9.13
C TYR A 104 -11.80 -17.97 -7.67
N LYS A 105 -12.45 -18.76 -6.82
CA LYS A 105 -12.09 -18.88 -5.40
C LYS A 105 -11.27 -20.14 -5.18
N LEU A 106 -10.10 -19.97 -4.56
CA LEU A 106 -9.15 -21.01 -4.22
C LEU A 106 -9.28 -21.46 -2.77
N GLU A 107 -8.73 -22.63 -2.46
CA GLU A 107 -8.37 -23.02 -1.10
C GLU A 107 -7.09 -22.26 -0.66
N ASN A 108 -6.89 -22.10 0.66
CA ASN A 108 -5.76 -21.35 1.22
C ASN A 108 -4.48 -22.21 1.23
N LYS A 109 -3.98 -22.58 0.05
CA LYS A 109 -2.75 -23.35 -0.19
C LYS A 109 -2.35 -23.21 -1.65
N ASN A 110 -1.16 -23.67 -2.01
CA ASN A 110 -0.71 -23.65 -3.40
C ASN A 110 -1.72 -24.27 -4.37
N ALA A 111 -1.87 -23.65 -5.54
CA ALA A 111 -2.80 -24.08 -6.57
C ALA A 111 -2.17 -24.02 -7.97
N TRP A 112 -2.58 -24.95 -8.82
CA TRP A 112 -2.23 -25.03 -10.23
C TRP A 112 -3.49 -24.80 -11.06
N VAL A 113 -3.53 -23.67 -11.73
CA VAL A 113 -4.64 -23.22 -12.56
C VAL A 113 -4.27 -23.49 -14.02
N THR A 114 -5.09 -24.26 -14.73
CA THR A 114 -4.93 -24.48 -16.17
C THR A 114 -6.00 -23.70 -16.92
N VAL A 115 -5.58 -22.69 -17.66
CA VAL A 115 -6.44 -21.84 -18.49
C VAL A 115 -6.36 -22.35 -19.93
N THR A 116 -7.46 -22.87 -20.45
CA THR A 116 -7.55 -23.25 -21.87
C THR A 116 -8.02 -22.07 -22.72
N ASP A 117 -8.91 -21.26 -22.16
CA ASP A 117 -9.37 -19.97 -22.67
C ASP A 117 -10.02 -19.19 -21.51
N ALA A 118 -10.55 -17.99 -21.80
CA ALA A 118 -11.17 -17.11 -20.81
C ALA A 118 -12.33 -17.76 -20.02
N GLU A 119 -13.04 -18.72 -20.61
CA GLU A 119 -14.23 -19.37 -20.03
C GLU A 119 -13.92 -20.75 -19.45
N ASN A 120 -12.80 -21.37 -19.84
CA ASN A 120 -12.43 -22.74 -19.48
C ASN A 120 -11.18 -22.77 -18.59
N VAL A 121 -11.40 -22.84 -17.28
CA VAL A 121 -10.36 -22.90 -16.26
C VAL A 121 -10.53 -24.15 -15.38
N GLU A 122 -9.43 -24.88 -15.18
CA GLU A 122 -9.35 -26.03 -14.28
C GLU A 122 -8.39 -25.72 -13.12
N ILE A 123 -8.79 -26.05 -11.89
CA ILE A 123 -7.98 -25.80 -10.69
C ILE A 123 -7.62 -27.14 -10.06
N SER A 124 -6.31 -27.35 -9.85
CA SER A 124 -5.74 -28.48 -9.13
C SER A 124 -4.98 -27.99 -7.91
N TYR A 125 -5.04 -28.77 -6.83
CA TYR A 125 -4.18 -28.58 -5.65
C TYR A 125 -3.08 -29.64 -5.56
N ASP A 126 -3.09 -30.61 -6.47
CA ASP A 126 -1.98 -31.51 -6.68
C ASP A 126 -1.00 -30.85 -7.67
N ALA A 127 0.29 -30.89 -7.35
CA ALA A 127 1.34 -30.30 -8.16
C ALA A 127 1.28 -30.77 -9.63
N GLN A 128 1.22 -29.81 -10.56
CA GLN A 128 1.22 -30.06 -12.02
C GLN A 128 2.55 -29.70 -12.68
N THR A 129 3.49 -29.14 -11.93
CA THR A 129 4.84 -28.78 -12.35
C THR A 129 5.86 -29.78 -11.83
N THR A 130 7.07 -29.73 -12.38
CA THR A 130 8.21 -30.56 -11.99
C THR A 130 9.35 -29.70 -11.45
N GLY A 131 10.18 -30.29 -10.58
CA GLY A 131 11.25 -29.56 -9.89
C GLY A 131 10.81 -29.03 -8.53
N ASP A 132 11.70 -28.27 -7.90
CA ASP A 132 11.41 -27.57 -6.65
C ASP A 132 10.53 -26.34 -6.93
N LEU A 133 9.66 -25.99 -5.99
CA LEU A 133 8.85 -24.78 -6.08
C LEU A 133 9.76 -23.54 -5.99
N PRO A 134 9.47 -22.47 -6.73
CA PRO A 134 10.20 -21.21 -6.61
C PRO A 134 10.11 -20.69 -5.18
N GLU A 135 11.19 -20.16 -4.63
CA GLU A 135 11.16 -19.50 -3.32
C GLU A 135 10.46 -18.14 -3.42
N TYR A 136 9.74 -17.74 -2.36
CA TYR A 136 9.22 -16.37 -2.27
C TYR A 136 10.38 -15.39 -2.10
N VAL A 137 10.40 -14.36 -2.95
CA VAL A 137 11.35 -13.25 -2.86
C VAL A 137 10.55 -11.97 -2.84
N GLU A 138 10.62 -11.23 -1.73
CA GLU A 138 10.02 -9.91 -1.63
C GLU A 138 10.72 -8.93 -2.57
N LYS A 139 9.94 -8.07 -3.22
CA LYS A 139 10.40 -7.13 -4.26
C LYS A 139 9.85 -5.74 -4.01
N PHE A 140 10.56 -4.72 -4.48
CA PHE A 140 10.10 -3.33 -4.55
C PHE A 140 10.15 -2.84 -6.00
N LYS A 141 9.42 -1.76 -6.29
CA LYS A 141 9.34 -1.16 -7.63
C LYS A 141 10.45 -0.13 -7.85
N ILE A 142 10.94 -0.09 -9.08
CA ILE A 142 11.87 0.91 -9.57
C ILE A 142 11.24 1.51 -10.83
N HIS A 143 11.10 2.82 -10.81
CA HIS A 143 10.58 3.63 -11.90
C HIS A 143 11.75 4.37 -12.55
N ALA A 144 11.74 4.46 -13.87
CA ALA A 144 12.75 5.19 -14.63
C ALA A 144 12.11 6.08 -15.71
N GLN A 145 12.48 7.36 -15.73
CA GLN A 145 12.25 8.24 -16.86
C GLN A 145 13.57 8.41 -17.61
N VAL A 146 13.55 8.09 -18.90
CA VAL A 146 14.75 8.05 -19.74
C VAL A 146 14.57 8.92 -20.99
N PRO A 147 15.66 9.33 -21.67
CA PRO A 147 15.58 10.05 -22.93
C PRO A 147 14.79 9.29 -24.01
N ASP A 148 14.12 10.03 -24.89
CA ASP A 148 13.21 9.47 -25.91
C ASP A 148 13.90 8.55 -26.94
N ASP A 149 15.23 8.65 -27.10
CA ASP A 149 16.00 7.81 -28.00
C ASP A 149 16.37 6.44 -27.40
N TRP A 150 16.08 6.21 -26.12
CA TRP A 150 16.22 4.89 -25.48
C TRP A 150 15.06 3.98 -25.88
N GLN A 151 15.41 2.78 -26.37
CA GLN A 151 14.49 1.69 -26.68
C GLN A 151 14.78 0.49 -25.77
N ASP A 152 13.84 -0.44 -25.63
CA ASP A 152 14.02 -1.68 -24.87
C ASP A 152 14.61 -1.45 -23.46
N VAL A 153 14.04 -0.50 -22.72
CA VAL A 153 14.53 -0.08 -21.41
C VAL A 153 14.53 -1.26 -20.45
N CYS A 154 15.66 -1.48 -19.78
CA CYS A 154 15.89 -2.59 -18.87
C CYS A 154 16.48 -2.13 -17.54
N LEU A 155 16.22 -2.90 -16.50
CA LEU A 155 16.77 -2.78 -15.16
C LEU A 155 17.81 -3.89 -14.94
N TRP A 156 19.01 -3.51 -14.55
CA TRP A 156 19.99 -4.41 -13.95
C TRP A 156 20.11 -4.11 -12.45
N ALA A 157 20.11 -5.14 -11.60
CA ALA A 157 20.14 -4.97 -10.15
C ALA A 157 21.02 -6.04 -9.49
N TRP A 158 21.75 -5.65 -8.45
CA TRP A 158 22.63 -6.54 -7.71
C TRP A 158 22.83 -6.10 -6.26
N SER A 159 23.45 -6.98 -5.46
CA SER A 159 23.95 -6.66 -4.14
C SER A 159 25.42 -6.29 -4.22
N ALA A 160 25.79 -5.11 -3.70
CA ALA A 160 27.15 -4.68 -3.47
C ALA A 160 27.46 -4.70 -1.96
N PRO A 161 28.67 -5.11 -1.54
CA PRO A 161 29.81 -5.54 -2.38
C PRO A 161 29.76 -7.02 -2.79
N ASP A 162 28.72 -7.77 -2.41
CA ASP A 162 28.66 -9.24 -2.57
C ASP A 162 28.68 -9.72 -4.02
N GLY A 163 28.28 -8.87 -4.98
CA GLY A 163 28.27 -9.13 -6.41
C GLY A 163 27.18 -10.10 -6.88
N LYS A 164 26.17 -10.38 -6.03
CA LYS A 164 25.03 -11.24 -6.39
C LYS A 164 24.07 -10.48 -7.30
N ASN A 165 23.87 -10.96 -8.53
CA ASN A 165 22.93 -10.36 -9.48
C ASN A 165 21.50 -10.86 -9.26
N ALA A 166 20.52 -9.98 -9.48
CA ALA A 166 19.09 -10.33 -9.40
C ALA A 166 18.57 -11.00 -10.67
N PHE A 167 19.25 -10.81 -11.80
CA PHE A 167 18.86 -11.33 -13.10
C PHE A 167 20.01 -12.15 -13.70
N ASP A 168 19.66 -13.18 -14.48
CA ASP A 168 20.63 -14.16 -14.99
C ASP A 168 21.60 -13.57 -16.03
N ALA A 169 21.16 -12.58 -16.81
CA ALA A 169 21.92 -12.03 -17.91
C ALA A 169 21.62 -10.56 -18.17
N TRP A 170 22.67 -9.81 -18.53
CA TRP A 170 22.56 -8.46 -19.08
C TRP A 170 21.75 -8.48 -20.40
N PRO A 171 20.85 -7.51 -20.69
CA PRO A 171 20.62 -6.22 -20.02
C PRO A 171 19.75 -6.24 -18.74
N GLY A 172 19.31 -7.42 -18.29
CA GLY A 172 18.48 -7.57 -17.11
C GLY A 172 16.99 -7.65 -17.43
N LYS A 173 16.16 -7.16 -16.51
CA LYS A 173 14.70 -7.22 -16.60
C LYS A 173 14.18 -6.08 -17.46
N ALA A 174 13.44 -6.39 -18.52
CA ALA A 174 12.74 -5.38 -19.30
C ALA A 174 11.75 -4.60 -18.41
N MET A 175 11.75 -3.28 -18.57
CA MET A 175 10.85 -2.37 -17.86
C MET A 175 9.63 -2.04 -18.74
N THR A 176 8.46 -1.96 -18.12
CA THR A 176 7.20 -1.65 -18.83
C THR A 176 6.90 -0.16 -18.75
N LYS A 177 6.68 0.49 -19.90
CA LYS A 177 6.34 1.91 -19.97
C LYS A 177 4.87 2.15 -19.58
N GLY A 178 4.65 2.99 -18.57
CA GLY A 178 3.34 3.51 -18.19
C GLY A 178 2.89 4.68 -19.07
N GLU A 179 1.60 5.03 -18.97
CA GLU A 179 1.00 6.19 -19.66
C GLU A 179 1.56 7.53 -19.17
N ASP A 180 2.09 7.54 -17.94
CA ASP A 180 2.76 8.67 -17.29
C ASP A 180 4.21 8.89 -17.78
N GLY A 181 4.69 8.03 -18.68
CA GLY A 181 6.03 8.10 -19.26
C GLY A 181 7.11 7.39 -18.42
N TRP A 182 6.77 6.84 -17.26
CA TRP A 182 7.72 6.09 -16.43
C TRP A 182 7.79 4.64 -16.85
N TYR A 183 9.01 4.11 -16.97
CA TYR A 183 9.26 2.69 -17.13
C TYR A 183 9.34 2.04 -15.76
N THR A 184 8.66 0.92 -15.54
CA THR A 184 8.60 0.25 -14.24
C THR A 184 9.09 -1.19 -14.32
N ALA A 185 9.91 -1.61 -13.36
CA ALA A 185 10.24 -3.00 -13.09
C ALA A 185 10.37 -3.23 -11.58
N SER A 186 10.43 -4.49 -11.17
CA SER A 186 10.64 -4.86 -9.77
C SER A 186 11.97 -5.57 -9.57
N ALA A 187 12.60 -5.36 -8.41
CA ALA A 187 13.80 -6.06 -8.00
C ALA A 187 13.69 -6.57 -6.56
N PRO A 188 14.41 -7.64 -6.19
CA PRO A 188 14.40 -8.18 -4.83
C PRO A 188 14.87 -7.18 -3.76
N VAL A 189 14.26 -7.21 -2.56
CA VAL A 189 14.63 -6.31 -1.44
C VAL A 189 16.07 -6.45 -0.93
N TRP A 190 16.80 -7.50 -1.31
CA TRP A 190 18.21 -7.66 -0.94
C TRP A 190 19.18 -6.91 -1.87
N VAL A 191 18.70 -6.36 -3.00
CA VAL A 191 19.52 -5.53 -3.89
C VAL A 191 19.73 -4.15 -3.27
N ASN A 192 20.87 -3.55 -3.56
CA ASN A 192 21.21 -2.19 -3.10
C ASN A 192 21.97 -1.39 -4.18
N SER A 193 22.06 -1.93 -5.39
CA SER A 193 22.73 -1.30 -6.52
C SER A 193 21.99 -1.62 -7.80
N ILE A 194 21.76 -0.61 -8.63
CA ILE A 194 21.01 -0.72 -9.89
C ILE A 194 21.69 0.04 -11.04
N ILE A 195 21.34 -0.36 -12.26
CA ILE A 195 21.58 0.38 -13.50
C ILE A 195 20.29 0.36 -14.32
N VAL A 196 19.88 1.54 -14.80
CA VAL A 196 18.88 1.65 -15.85
C VAL A 196 19.62 1.70 -17.19
N ASN A 197 19.20 0.87 -18.14
CA ASN A 197 19.84 0.79 -19.45
C ASN A 197 18.81 0.69 -20.59
N GLY A 198 19.25 0.95 -21.82
CA GLY A 198 18.43 0.87 -23.03
C GLY A 198 19.27 0.49 -24.25
N ASN A 199 18.61 0.31 -25.39
CA ASN A 199 19.21 -0.09 -26.66
C ASN A 199 20.03 -1.38 -26.52
N SER A 200 19.45 -2.41 -25.90
CA SER A 200 20.16 -3.66 -25.55
C SER A 200 21.40 -3.46 -24.65
N GLY A 201 21.43 -2.38 -23.88
CA GLY A 201 22.48 -2.03 -22.94
C GLY A 201 23.61 -1.14 -23.49
N ASP A 202 23.47 -0.62 -24.72
CA ASP A 202 24.43 0.30 -25.33
C ASP A 202 24.46 1.66 -24.59
N VAL A 203 23.31 2.09 -24.07
CA VAL A 203 23.17 3.28 -23.22
C VAL A 203 22.76 2.86 -21.81
N LYS A 204 23.33 3.50 -20.80
CA LYS A 204 23.07 3.18 -19.39
C LYS A 204 23.48 4.30 -18.45
N THR A 205 22.91 4.29 -17.25
CA THR A 205 23.39 5.09 -16.12
C THR A 205 24.74 4.57 -15.60
N GLU A 206 25.39 5.36 -14.75
CA GLU A 206 26.38 4.82 -13.81
C GLU A 206 25.70 3.94 -12.76
N ASP A 207 26.48 3.25 -11.93
CA ASP A 207 25.97 2.43 -10.82
C ASP A 207 25.28 3.33 -9.79
N ILE A 208 23.98 3.08 -9.54
CA ILE A 208 23.18 3.83 -8.57
C ILE A 208 23.06 2.99 -7.30
N SER A 209 23.54 3.53 -6.17
CA SER A 209 23.36 2.92 -4.85
C SER A 209 22.03 3.34 -4.24
N ILE A 210 21.22 2.36 -3.83
CA ILE A 210 19.86 2.58 -3.30
C ILE A 210 19.62 1.75 -2.05
N ASP A 211 18.66 2.18 -1.24
CA ASP A 211 18.02 1.37 -0.21
C ASP A 211 16.87 0.56 -0.82
N ALA A 212 16.46 -0.50 -0.14
CA ALA A 212 15.34 -1.35 -0.54
C ALA A 212 14.00 -0.66 -0.25
N ALA A 213 13.65 0.30 -1.09
CA ALA A 213 12.40 1.07 -1.08
C ALA A 213 11.98 1.38 -2.52
N GLU A 214 10.74 1.83 -2.73
CA GLU A 214 10.32 2.27 -4.06
C GLU A 214 11.18 3.45 -4.54
N VAL A 215 11.72 3.37 -5.77
CA VAL A 215 12.70 4.34 -6.30
C VAL A 215 12.23 4.92 -7.62
N TRP A 216 12.41 6.23 -7.81
CA TRP A 216 12.22 6.93 -9.07
C TRP A 216 13.55 7.48 -9.56
N VAL A 217 13.99 7.03 -10.73
CA VAL A 217 15.24 7.41 -11.40
C VAL A 217 14.95 8.30 -12.60
N THR A 218 15.56 9.47 -12.66
CA THR A 218 15.49 10.35 -13.84
C THR A 218 16.83 10.36 -14.54
N VAL A 219 16.85 10.04 -15.83
CA VAL A 219 18.05 10.05 -16.68
C VAL A 219 17.97 11.21 -17.67
N SER A 220 18.97 12.09 -17.64
CA SER A 220 19.11 13.23 -18.54
C SER A 220 19.65 12.81 -19.91
N GLU A 221 19.48 13.66 -20.93
CA GLU A 221 19.97 13.41 -22.30
C GLU A 221 21.49 13.19 -22.39
N ASP A 222 22.27 13.73 -21.45
CA ASP A 222 23.72 13.54 -21.37
C ASP A 222 24.14 12.25 -20.65
N GLY A 223 23.18 11.43 -20.22
CA GLY A 223 23.39 10.17 -19.51
C GLY A 223 23.59 10.32 -18.00
N THR A 224 23.53 11.53 -17.46
CA THR A 224 23.53 11.74 -16.01
C THR A 224 22.21 11.29 -15.40
N SER A 225 22.25 10.70 -14.21
CA SER A 225 21.06 10.22 -13.51
C SER A 225 20.99 10.74 -12.08
N ASP A 226 19.77 11.01 -11.63
CA ASP A 226 19.45 11.28 -10.23
C ASP A 226 18.28 10.37 -9.79
N PHE A 227 18.09 10.19 -8.49
CA PHE A 227 16.97 9.40 -7.98
C PHE A 227 16.37 9.96 -6.69
N THR A 228 15.12 9.59 -6.45
CA THR A 228 14.34 9.94 -5.26
C THR A 228 13.52 8.74 -4.80
N TYR A 229 13.15 8.73 -3.52
CA TYR A 229 12.20 7.76 -2.94
C TYR A 229 10.77 8.30 -2.87
N ASN A 230 10.56 9.55 -3.31
CA ASN A 230 9.24 10.17 -3.38
C ASN A 230 8.76 10.14 -4.83
N ASP A 231 7.54 9.67 -5.07
CA ASP A 231 6.89 9.73 -6.38
C ASP A 231 6.83 11.17 -6.91
N PRO A 232 7.54 11.51 -8.01
CA PRO A 232 7.53 12.85 -8.59
C PRO A 232 6.17 13.25 -9.19
N ASN A 233 5.33 12.26 -9.51
CA ASN A 233 3.99 12.45 -10.05
C ASN A 233 2.91 12.41 -8.98
N ALA A 234 3.26 12.15 -7.71
CA ALA A 234 2.29 12.19 -6.62
C ALA A 234 1.59 13.56 -6.67
N PRO A 235 0.25 13.58 -6.68
CA PRO A 235 -0.48 14.84 -6.77
C PRO A 235 -0.07 15.72 -5.60
N VAL A 236 0.63 16.81 -5.92
CA VAL A 236 0.80 17.92 -4.99
C VAL A 236 -0.57 18.59 -4.93
N ALA A 237 -1.43 18.08 -4.06
CA ALA A 237 -2.63 18.79 -3.70
C ALA A 237 -2.21 20.20 -3.27
N GLU A 238 -2.87 21.23 -3.80
CA GLU A 238 -2.60 22.61 -3.40
C GLU A 238 -2.62 22.68 -1.87
N ASP A 239 -1.67 23.43 -1.31
CA ASP A 239 -1.60 23.59 0.13
C ASP A 239 -2.94 24.11 0.66
N ILE A 240 -3.36 23.54 1.78
CA ILE A 240 -4.49 24.02 2.57
C ILE A 240 -3.97 24.81 3.77
N THR A 241 -4.77 25.77 4.22
CA THR A 241 -4.51 26.49 5.47
C THR A 241 -5.29 25.85 6.60
N VAL A 242 -4.58 25.46 7.66
CA VAL A 242 -5.19 25.01 8.91
C VAL A 242 -5.21 26.17 9.89
N HIS A 243 -6.40 26.62 10.24
CA HIS A 243 -6.66 27.64 11.25
C HIS A 243 -6.99 26.96 12.58
N VAL A 244 -6.26 27.28 13.65
CA VAL A 244 -6.43 26.67 14.98
C VAL A 244 -6.70 27.74 16.04
N LYS A 245 -7.71 27.52 16.88
CA LYS A 245 -7.85 28.16 18.19
C LYS A 245 -7.49 27.14 19.26
N ALA A 246 -6.36 27.36 19.91
CA ALA A 246 -5.88 26.51 20.99
C ALA A 246 -6.24 27.10 22.37
N PRO A 247 -6.38 26.27 23.43
CA PRO A 247 -6.55 26.74 24.79
C PRO A 247 -5.40 27.62 25.25
N ALA A 248 -5.67 28.62 26.09
CA ALA A 248 -4.66 29.59 26.52
C ALA A 248 -3.51 28.99 27.37
N ASP A 249 -3.70 27.80 27.93
CA ASP A 249 -2.71 27.04 28.68
C ASP A 249 -1.86 26.08 27.82
N TRP A 250 -2.12 26.02 26.51
CA TRP A 250 -1.30 25.28 25.55
C TRP A 250 -0.14 26.16 25.08
N SER A 251 1.06 25.91 25.60
CA SER A 251 2.26 26.66 25.19
C SER A 251 2.77 26.15 23.85
N GLU A 252 3.04 27.07 22.94
CA GLU A 252 3.56 26.80 21.59
C GLU A 252 2.79 25.69 20.86
N PRO A 253 1.54 25.94 20.43
CA PRO A 253 0.79 24.96 19.66
C PRO A 253 1.50 24.58 18.35
N HIS A 254 1.57 23.28 18.07
CA HIS A 254 2.14 22.68 16.87
C HIS A 254 1.07 21.85 16.14
N LEU A 255 1.33 21.58 14.87
CA LEU A 255 0.50 20.72 14.03
C LEU A 255 1.29 19.50 13.57
N TRP A 256 0.70 18.32 13.71
CA TRP A 256 1.13 17.09 13.04
C TRP A 256 0.07 16.69 12.02
N ALA A 257 0.47 16.35 10.80
CA ALA A 257 -0.44 16.03 9.71
C ALA A 257 0.11 14.90 8.84
N TRP A 258 -0.77 14.00 8.40
CA TRP A 258 -0.43 12.83 7.60
C TRP A 258 -1.60 12.36 6.73
N SER A 259 -1.32 11.42 5.84
CA SER A 259 -2.32 10.68 5.10
C SER A 259 -2.54 9.31 5.75
N ALA A 260 -3.78 8.97 6.01
CA ALA A 260 -4.22 7.66 6.45
C ALA A 260 -5.06 6.99 5.35
N PRO A 261 -4.92 5.69 5.12
CA PRO A 261 -4.11 4.74 5.90
C PRO A 261 -2.63 4.62 5.47
N ASP A 262 -2.18 5.34 4.44
CA ASP A 262 -0.84 5.14 3.86
C ASP A 262 0.34 5.51 4.80
N GLY A 263 0.12 6.38 5.80
CA GLY A 263 1.10 6.76 6.81
C GLY A 263 2.08 7.86 6.37
N THR A 264 1.85 8.51 5.23
CA THR A 264 2.72 9.56 4.68
C THR A 264 2.62 10.82 5.55
N ASN A 265 3.73 11.22 6.16
CA ASN A 265 3.76 12.39 7.05
C ASN A 265 4.11 13.67 6.29
N ALA A 266 3.42 14.77 6.60
CA ALA A 266 3.75 16.09 6.07
C ALA A 266 5.03 16.67 6.69
N PHE A 267 5.42 16.17 7.88
CA PHE A 267 6.58 16.63 8.62
C PHE A 267 7.53 15.47 8.94
N SER A 268 8.82 15.77 9.07
CA SER A 268 9.87 14.77 9.27
C SER A 268 9.94 14.19 10.69
N SER A 269 9.41 14.90 11.70
CA SER A 269 9.47 14.46 13.10
C SER A 269 8.40 15.11 13.98
N TRP A 270 7.87 14.33 14.93
CA TRP A 270 6.99 14.82 15.99
C TRP A 270 7.71 15.87 16.86
N PRO A 271 7.06 16.99 17.27
CA PRO A 271 5.61 17.29 17.21
C PRO A 271 5.11 17.95 15.91
N GLY A 272 5.91 17.95 14.84
CA GLY A 272 5.61 18.69 13.62
C GLY A 272 6.05 20.14 13.71
N GLU A 273 5.32 21.04 13.05
CA GLU A 273 5.69 22.46 12.97
C GLU A 273 4.80 23.36 13.83
N ALA A 274 5.39 24.44 14.35
CA ALA A 274 4.71 25.41 15.19
C ALA A 274 3.69 26.21 14.37
N LEU A 275 2.46 26.31 14.89
CA LEU A 275 1.43 27.18 14.33
C LEU A 275 1.84 28.65 14.50
N GLN A 276 1.59 29.47 13.49
CA GLN A 276 1.97 30.89 13.45
C GLN A 276 0.78 31.79 13.79
N GLU A 277 1.01 33.00 14.29
CA GLU A 277 -0.09 33.95 14.52
C GLU A 277 -0.74 34.36 13.18
N GLY A 278 -2.05 34.14 13.08
CA GLY A 278 -2.92 34.62 12.00
C GLY A 278 -3.79 35.80 12.45
N GLU A 279 -4.94 35.97 11.78
CA GLU A 279 -5.91 37.03 12.06
C GLU A 279 -6.98 36.57 13.07
N ASP A 280 -7.65 37.51 13.74
CA ASP A 280 -8.79 37.25 14.64
C ASP A 280 -8.55 36.19 15.74
N GLY A 281 -7.31 36.10 16.21
CA GLY A 281 -6.88 35.18 17.27
C GLY A 281 -6.75 33.72 16.82
N TRP A 282 -6.74 33.48 15.52
CA TRP A 282 -6.40 32.17 14.95
C TRP A 282 -4.90 32.02 14.83
N LEU A 283 -4.41 30.82 15.12
CA LEU A 283 -3.11 30.37 14.69
C LEU A 283 -3.23 29.67 13.34
N THR A 284 -2.21 29.71 12.49
CA THR A 284 -2.27 29.13 11.15
C THR A 284 -1.02 28.34 10.78
N LEU A 285 -1.20 27.33 9.94
CA LEU A 285 -0.11 26.64 9.25
C LEU A 285 -0.57 26.16 7.87
N SER A 286 0.29 26.30 6.86
CA SER A 286 0.08 25.76 5.52
C SER A 286 0.58 24.32 5.50
N VAL A 287 -0.25 23.39 5.03
CA VAL A 287 0.12 21.97 4.88
C VAL A 287 -0.33 21.45 3.52
N PRO A 288 0.29 20.38 2.98
CA PRO A 288 -0.13 19.85 1.70
C PRO A 288 -1.60 19.42 1.72
N GLY A 289 -2.37 19.75 0.69
CA GLY A 289 -3.81 19.46 0.66
C GLY A 289 -4.20 17.98 0.60
N TRP A 290 -3.22 17.07 0.49
CA TRP A 290 -3.45 15.63 0.49
C TRP A 290 -3.62 15.06 1.89
N VAL A 291 -3.29 15.82 2.95
CA VAL A 291 -3.47 15.36 4.33
C VAL A 291 -4.94 15.12 4.63
N ASN A 292 -5.24 14.03 5.31
CA ASN A 292 -6.60 13.68 5.73
C ASN A 292 -6.69 13.35 7.22
N SER A 293 -5.57 13.46 7.94
CA SER A 293 -5.45 13.16 9.36
C SER A 293 -4.55 14.20 10.04
N ILE A 294 -5.02 14.77 11.15
CA ILE A 294 -4.38 15.88 11.84
C ILE A 294 -4.39 15.68 13.36
N ILE A 295 -3.32 16.12 14.02
CA ILE A 295 -3.27 16.32 15.47
C ILE A 295 -2.82 17.76 15.75
N VAL A 296 -3.57 18.47 16.59
CA VAL A 296 -3.10 19.71 17.22
C VAL A 296 -2.47 19.33 18.55
N ASN A 297 -1.24 19.77 18.80
CA ASN A 297 -0.52 19.48 20.04
C ASN A 297 0.14 20.73 20.61
N ALA A 298 0.62 20.65 21.85
CA ALA A 298 1.34 21.73 22.51
C ALA A 298 2.27 21.18 23.60
N ASN A 299 3.04 22.08 24.24
CA ASN A 299 3.96 21.74 25.32
C ASN A 299 4.97 20.64 24.90
N GLU A 300 5.64 20.85 23.75
CA GLU A 300 6.58 19.88 23.14
C GLU A 300 5.93 18.51 22.85
N GLY A 301 4.63 18.51 22.52
CA GLY A 301 3.83 17.29 22.29
C GLY A 301 3.36 16.59 23.56
N GLY A 302 3.50 17.20 24.74
CA GLY A 302 3.04 16.67 26.02
C GLY A 302 1.52 16.68 26.20
N ILE A 303 0.79 17.46 25.38
CA ILE A 303 -0.68 17.47 25.30
C ILE A 303 -1.11 17.55 23.83
N GLN A 304 -2.19 16.87 23.47
CA GLN A 304 -2.66 16.79 22.09
C GLN A 304 -4.14 16.44 21.99
N THR A 305 -4.75 16.74 20.84
CA THR A 305 -6.06 16.21 20.46
C THR A 305 -5.98 14.71 20.13
N SER A 306 -7.12 14.02 20.07
CA SER A 306 -7.19 12.77 19.31
C SER A 306 -6.97 13.03 17.81
N ASP A 307 -6.67 11.98 17.04
CA ASP A 307 -6.59 12.03 15.58
C ASP A 307 -7.88 12.60 14.97
N LEU A 308 -7.75 13.70 14.25
CA LEU A 308 -8.83 14.37 13.55
C LEU A 308 -8.82 13.93 12.08
N SER A 309 -9.86 13.20 11.65
CA SER A 309 -10.04 12.85 10.24
C SER A 309 -10.74 13.98 9.50
N VAL A 310 -10.18 14.41 8.37
CA VAL A 310 -10.62 15.60 7.61
C VAL A 310 -10.68 15.31 6.11
N ASP A 311 -11.53 16.05 5.40
CA ASP A 311 -11.59 16.03 3.95
C ASP A 311 -10.31 16.67 3.35
N THR A 312 -9.76 16.07 2.30
CA THR A 312 -8.61 16.61 1.57
C THR A 312 -8.98 17.84 0.74
N GLY A 313 -7.98 18.70 0.49
CA GLY A 313 -8.08 19.84 -0.43
C GLY A 313 -8.98 20.99 0.04
N LYS A 314 -9.30 21.07 1.33
CA LYS A 314 -10.09 22.15 1.93
C LYS A 314 -9.35 22.78 3.10
N ASP A 315 -9.42 24.10 3.20
CA ASP A 315 -8.99 24.81 4.41
C ASP A 315 -9.80 24.34 5.63
N LEU A 316 -9.15 24.36 6.79
CA LEU A 316 -9.68 23.81 8.03
C LEU A 316 -9.74 24.88 9.11
N TRP A 317 -10.81 24.88 9.88
CA TRP A 317 -10.93 25.66 11.11
C TRP A 317 -11.15 24.70 12.28
N ILE A 318 -10.18 24.66 13.18
CA ILE A 318 -10.13 23.76 14.32
C ILE A 318 -10.24 24.58 15.61
N VAL A 319 -11.28 24.35 16.38
CA VAL A 319 -11.41 24.93 17.73
C VAL A 319 -11.14 23.84 18.73
N VAL A 320 -10.01 23.95 19.44
CA VAL A 320 -9.61 23.03 20.49
C VAL A 320 -10.04 23.61 21.83
N THR A 321 -10.94 22.91 22.52
CA THR A 321 -11.39 23.29 23.87
C THR A 321 -10.53 22.65 24.94
N ASP A 322 -10.16 21.38 24.74
CA ASP A 322 -9.22 20.61 25.56
C ASP A 322 -8.67 19.42 24.74
N ALA A 323 -7.88 18.55 25.36
CA ALA A 323 -7.25 17.41 24.68
C ALA A 323 -8.26 16.39 24.13
N GLU A 324 -9.45 16.32 24.71
CA GLU A 324 -10.50 15.37 24.34
C GLU A 324 -11.58 16.00 23.44
N ASN A 325 -11.65 17.33 23.35
CA ASN A 325 -12.67 18.07 22.63
C ASN A 325 -12.06 19.05 21.63
N ALA A 326 -12.12 18.68 20.35
CA ALA A 326 -11.81 19.56 19.23
C ALA A 326 -12.93 19.49 18.17
N GLU A 327 -13.29 20.63 17.62
CA GLU A 327 -14.28 20.74 16.54
C GLU A 327 -13.59 21.19 15.25
N VAL A 328 -13.92 20.52 14.13
CA VAL A 328 -13.39 20.85 12.80
C VAL A 328 -14.51 21.35 11.89
N THR A 329 -14.30 22.49 11.23
CA THR A 329 -15.16 23.01 10.17
C THR A 329 -14.34 23.35 8.92
N TYR A 330 -15.03 23.46 7.78
CA TYR A 330 -14.42 23.78 6.47
C TYR A 330 -14.68 25.22 6.01
N GLU A 331 -15.29 26.02 6.90
CA GLU A 331 -15.52 27.45 6.72
C GLU A 331 -15.25 28.13 8.05
N ALA A 332 -14.80 29.39 7.98
CA ALA A 332 -14.59 30.22 9.16
C ALA A 332 -15.90 30.34 9.96
N PRO A 333 -15.92 30.01 11.26
CA PRO A 333 -17.13 30.16 12.07
C PRO A 333 -17.52 31.63 12.16
N ALA A 334 -18.83 31.89 12.08
CA ALA A 334 -19.36 33.25 12.20
C ALA A 334 -18.92 33.86 13.55
N ALA A 335 -18.31 35.04 13.51
CA ALA A 335 -17.85 35.72 14.72
C ALA A 335 -18.99 35.83 15.74
N GLU A 336 -18.80 35.27 16.92
CA GLU A 336 -19.69 35.52 18.05
C GLU A 336 -19.66 37.02 18.35
N SER A 337 -20.76 37.70 18.03
CA SER A 337 -20.95 39.08 18.44
C SER A 337 -20.92 39.12 19.97
N GLU A 338 -19.94 39.82 20.55
CA GLU A 338 -19.88 40.06 22.00
C GLU A 338 -21.26 40.47 22.53
N PRO A 339 -21.67 39.99 23.73
CA PRO A 339 -22.90 40.43 24.33
C PRO A 339 -22.75 41.93 24.63
N THR A 340 -23.47 42.75 23.86
CA THR A 340 -23.56 44.19 24.10
C THR A 340 -24.12 44.37 25.52
N VAL A 341 -23.28 44.88 26.43
CA VAL A 341 -23.69 45.24 27.79
C VAL A 341 -24.83 46.25 27.66
N ALA A 342 -26.05 45.80 27.95
CA ALA A 342 -27.24 46.63 27.90
C ALA A 342 -27.13 47.73 28.96
N ALA A 343 -26.95 48.97 28.50
CA ALA A 343 -27.20 50.14 29.34
C ALA A 343 -28.68 50.13 29.77
N GLU A 344 -28.89 50.26 31.07
CA GLU A 344 -30.20 50.31 31.74
C GLU A 344 -31.13 51.35 31.07
N PRO A 345 -32.34 50.98 30.62
CA PRO A 345 -33.22 51.94 29.97
C PRO A 345 -33.98 52.76 31.03
N ALA A 346 -33.88 54.09 30.91
CA ALA A 346 -34.78 55.00 31.61
C ALA A 346 -36.22 54.77 31.17
N GLU A 347 -37.12 54.68 32.16
CA GLU A 347 -38.56 54.45 31.97
C GLU A 347 -39.19 55.41 30.96
N THR A 348 -39.91 54.88 29.97
CA THR A 348 -41.11 55.53 29.41
C THR A 348 -42.09 54.48 28.87
N LYS A 349 -43.38 54.83 28.97
CA LYS A 349 -44.53 53.92 29.00
C LYS A 349 -45.00 53.42 27.62
N SER A 350 -45.39 52.14 27.62
CA SER A 350 -46.51 51.50 26.92
C SER A 350 -46.59 51.56 25.38
N ASN A 351 -46.45 50.41 24.70
CA ASN A 351 -47.58 49.51 24.38
C ASN A 351 -47.10 48.26 23.62
N THR A 352 -47.79 47.17 23.93
CA THR A 352 -47.55 45.75 23.67
C THR A 352 -47.60 45.31 22.19
N MET A 353 -46.64 44.47 21.75
CA MET A 353 -46.87 43.27 20.92
C MET A 353 -45.65 42.33 20.99
N PRO A 354 -45.83 41.00 21.19
CA PRO A 354 -44.72 40.06 21.27
C PRO A 354 -44.30 39.55 19.87
N ILE A 355 -43.01 39.61 19.56
CA ILE A 355 -42.38 38.86 18.45
C ILE A 355 -41.89 37.54 19.02
N ALA A 356 -42.37 36.43 18.44
CA ALA A 356 -42.00 35.07 18.82
C ALA A 356 -40.58 34.74 18.32
N ILE A 357 -39.68 34.37 19.24
CA ILE A 357 -38.40 33.73 18.93
C ILE A 357 -38.65 32.23 18.89
N VAL A 358 -38.47 31.62 17.71
CA VAL A 358 -38.50 30.16 17.53
C VAL A 358 -37.08 29.65 17.80
N VAL A 359 -36.90 28.99 18.95
CA VAL A 359 -35.71 28.19 19.24
C VAL A 359 -36.00 26.77 18.76
N VAL A 360 -35.31 26.32 17.71
CA VAL A 360 -35.32 24.91 17.29
C VAL A 360 -34.20 24.20 18.05
N VAL A 361 -34.58 23.42 19.07
CA VAL A 361 -33.68 22.49 19.74
C VAL A 361 -33.76 21.16 18.98
N VAL A 362 -32.69 20.75 18.31
CA VAL A 362 -32.56 19.40 17.77
C VAL A 362 -31.88 18.54 18.83
N ILE A 363 -32.66 17.71 19.51
CA ILE A 363 -32.15 16.65 20.39
C ILE A 363 -31.99 15.39 19.52
N ALA A 364 -30.76 15.00 19.23
CA ALA A 364 -30.46 13.70 18.67
C ALA A 364 -30.58 12.63 19.77
N ALA A 365 -31.68 11.86 19.74
CA ALA A 365 -31.89 10.72 20.60
C ALA A 365 -31.18 9.49 20.01
N VAL A 366 -30.15 8.99 20.71
CA VAL A 366 -29.52 7.70 20.44
C VAL A 366 -30.45 6.59 20.93
N ALA A 367 -31.08 5.87 20.01
CA ALA A 367 -31.85 4.66 20.31
C ALA A 367 -30.95 3.42 20.19
N GLY A 368 -30.35 3.01 21.32
CA GLY A 368 -29.76 1.67 21.48
C GLY A 368 -30.85 0.63 21.72
N GLY A 369 -31.16 -0.18 20.70
CA GLY A 369 -32.08 -1.31 20.79
C GLY A 369 -31.35 -2.62 21.10
N VAL A 370 -31.23 -2.97 22.39
CA VAL A 370 -30.86 -4.33 22.83
C VAL A 370 -32.14 -5.16 22.97
N VAL A 371 -32.34 -6.13 22.08
CA VAL A 371 -33.43 -7.12 22.20
C VAL A 371 -32.91 -8.35 22.93
N VAL A 372 -33.27 -8.45 24.23
CA VAL A 372 -33.21 -9.70 25.00
C VAL A 372 -34.58 -10.37 24.92
N SER A 373 -34.69 -11.43 24.12
CA SER A 373 -35.86 -12.32 24.13
C SER A 373 -35.77 -13.31 25.29
N LYS A 374 -36.49 -13.04 26.39
CA LYS A 374 -36.75 -14.01 27.45
C LYS A 374 -38.04 -14.80 27.18
N LYS A 375 -37.86 -16.12 27.20
CA LYS A 375 -38.84 -17.23 27.19
C LYS A 375 -39.95 -17.15 28.25
N LYS A 376 -41.01 -17.94 27.96
CA LYS A 376 -42.09 -18.53 28.81
C LYS A 376 -43.30 -17.62 29.03
N LYS A 377 -44.54 -18.07 28.82
CA LYS A 377 -45.15 -19.41 29.03
C LYS A 377 -46.21 -19.68 27.96
#